data_AF-F5Z9L6-F1
#
_entry.id   AF-F5Z9L6-F1
#
_cell.length_a   1.000
_cell.length_b   1.000
_cell.length_c   1.000
_cell.angle_alpha   90.00
_cell.angle_beta   90.00
_cell.angle_gamma   90.00
#
_symmetry.space_group_name_H-M   'P 1'
#
loop_
_entity.id
_entity.type
_entity.pdbx_description
1 polymer ?
#
loop_
_entity_poly.entity_id
_entity_poly.type
_entity_poly.pdbx_seq_one_letter_code
_entity_poly.pdbx_strand_id
1 'polypeptide(L)'
;MFELAILWFGLDIGATLTSMGASVVGLAILVGFIPGCGPQILVTSLYLNGAVPFSAQLGNAISNDGDALFPAIALSPKAAILATVYSAIPAITVGYGYYFLFER
;
A
#
# COMPACT_ATOMS: atom_id res chain seq x y z
N MET A 1 10.41 3.40 -15.84
CA MET A 1 10.83 2.28 -14.95
C MET A 1 9.92 1.07 -15.03
N PHE A 2 8.58 1.21 -15.09
CA PHE A 2 7.68 0.07 -15.34
C PHE A 2 7.85 -0.55 -16.72
N GLU A 3 8.12 0.25 -17.77
CA GLU A 3 8.45 -0.27 -19.10
C GLU A 3 9.68 -1.20 -19.12
N LEU A 4 10.69 -0.95 -18.27
CA LEU A 4 11.84 -1.85 -18.15
C LEU A 4 11.49 -3.18 -17.44
N ALA A 5 10.59 -3.15 -16.45
CA ALA A 5 10.13 -4.35 -15.77
C ALA A 5 9.23 -5.21 -16.69
N ILE A 6 8.36 -4.58 -17.49
CA ILE A 6 7.55 -5.25 -18.50
C ILE A 6 8.44 -5.89 -19.58
N LEU A 7 9.50 -5.20 -20.01
CA LEU A 7 10.48 -5.72 -20.97
C LEU A 7 11.29 -6.91 -20.43
N TRP A 8 11.65 -6.90 -19.14
CA TRP A 8 12.45 -7.97 -18.51
C TRP A 8 11.64 -9.16 -18.01
N PHE A 9 10.43 -8.94 -17.48
CA PHE A 9 9.61 -9.98 -16.85
C PHE A 9 8.43 -10.45 -17.69
N GLY A 10 8.08 -9.77 -18.79
CA GLY A 10 6.95 -10.14 -19.67
C GLY A 10 5.59 -10.15 -18.97
N LEU A 11 5.52 -9.66 -17.72
CA LEU A 11 4.35 -9.61 -16.88
C LEU A 11 3.77 -8.20 -16.96
N ASP A 12 2.54 -8.10 -17.48
CA ASP A 12 1.73 -6.89 -17.37
C ASP A 12 1.25 -6.73 -15.92
N ILE A 13 2.16 -6.22 -15.08
CA ILE A 13 1.95 -6.01 -13.65
C ILE A 13 0.71 -5.11 -13.43
N GLY A 14 0.46 -4.16 -14.34
CA GLY A 14 -0.72 -3.30 -14.30
C GLY A 14 -2.02 -4.08 -14.54
N ALA A 15 -2.08 -4.90 -15.59
CA ALA A 15 -3.26 -5.70 -15.88
C ALA A 15 -3.56 -6.75 -14.80
N THR A 16 -2.51 -7.39 -14.26
CA THR A 16 -2.66 -8.39 -13.19
C THR A 16 -3.14 -7.76 -11.88
N LEU A 17 -2.55 -6.63 -11.45
CA LEU A 17 -3.00 -5.92 -10.24
C LEU A 17 -4.42 -5.37 -10.37
N THR A 18 -4.80 -4.88 -11.55
CA THR A 18 -6.16 -4.39 -11.81
C THR A 18 -7.18 -5.53 -11.75
N SER A 19 -6.81 -6.74 -12.20
CA SER A 19 -7.67 -7.93 -12.13
C SER A 19 -7.90 -8.46 -10.70
N MET A 20 -7.06 -8.09 -9.73
CA MET A 20 -7.12 -8.60 -8.35
C MET A 20 -8.26 -7.98 -7.53
N GLY A 21 -8.93 -6.94 -8.04
CA GLY A 21 -10.06 -6.28 -7.40
C GLY A 21 -9.74 -5.84 -5.97
N ALA A 22 -10.63 -6.16 -5.02
CA ALA A 22 -10.49 -5.76 -3.61
C ALA A 22 -9.21 -6.27 -2.93
N SER A 23 -8.58 -7.33 -3.44
CA SER A 23 -7.36 -7.91 -2.86
C SER A 23 -6.16 -6.96 -2.95
N VAL A 24 -6.15 -6.09 -3.97
CA VAL A 24 -5.07 -5.12 -4.18
C VAL A 24 -5.03 -4.06 -3.07
N VAL A 25 -6.19 -3.74 -2.48
CA VAL A 25 -6.31 -2.80 -1.35
C VAL A 25 -5.59 -3.36 -0.12
N GLY A 26 -5.85 -4.63 0.20
CA GLY A 26 -5.20 -5.30 1.32
C GLY A 26 -3.68 -5.40 1.13
N LEU A 27 -3.23 -5.73 -0.09
CA LEU A 27 -1.79 -5.75 -0.41
C LEU A 27 -1.15 -4.38 -0.24
N ALA A 28 -1.81 -3.31 -0.70
CA ALA A 28 -1.29 -1.96 -0.57
C ALA A 28 -1.18 -1.51 0.90
N ILE A 29 -2.14 -1.89 1.75
CA ILE A 29 -2.07 -1.65 3.20
C ILE A 29 -0.88 -2.39 3.82
N LEU A 30 -0.68 -3.67 3.47
CA LEU A 30 0.46 -4.46 3.96
C LEU A 30 1.80 -3.86 3.53
N VAL A 31 1.90 -3.35 2.31
CA VAL A 31 3.08 -2.61 1.84
C VAL A 31 3.31 -1.33 2.65
N GLY A 32 2.25 -0.71 3.16
CA GLY A 32 2.34 0.48 4.03
C GLY A 32 2.96 0.21 5.39
N PHE A 33 2.90 -1.03 5.89
CA PHE A 33 3.55 -1.42 7.14
C PHE A 33 5.09 -1.51 7.02
N ILE A 34 5.63 -1.48 5.81
CA ILE A 34 7.06 -1.44 5.58
C ILE A 34 7.56 -0.02 5.87
N PRO A 35 8.48 0.18 6.82
CA PRO A 35 8.95 1.51 7.19
C PRO A 35 9.65 2.22 6.02
N GLY A 36 9.42 3.53 5.96
CA GLY A 36 10.08 4.44 5.03
C GLY A 36 9.23 4.96 3.87
N CYS A 37 9.79 5.89 3.11
CA CYS A 37 9.09 6.56 2.00
C CYS A 37 9.01 5.72 0.72
N GLY A 38 9.94 4.78 0.51
CA GLY A 38 10.04 3.95 -0.69
C GLY A 38 8.76 3.16 -0.99
N PRO A 39 8.22 2.38 -0.03
CA PRO A 39 6.96 1.65 -0.20
C PRO A 39 5.78 2.55 -0.61
N GLN A 40 5.66 3.74 -0.03
CA GLN A 40 4.59 4.67 -0.38
C GLN A 40 4.79 5.32 -1.75
N ILE A 41 6.03 5.66 -2.11
CA ILE A 41 6.35 6.17 -3.46
C ILE A 41 6.03 5.10 -4.52
N LEU A 42 6.29 3.82 -4.22
CA LEU A 42 5.96 2.71 -5.10
C LEU A 42 4.44 2.62 -5.35
N VAL A 43 3.62 2.60 -4.29
CA VAL A 43 2.15 2.52 -4.44
C VAL A 43 1.60 3.77 -5.11
N THR A 44 2.14 4.94 -4.78
CA THR A 44 1.76 6.21 -5.44
C THR A 44 2.08 6.16 -6.92
N SER A 45 3.25 5.64 -7.30
CA SER A 45 3.63 5.47 -8.70
C SER A 45 2.70 4.49 -9.41
N LEU A 46 2.35 3.37 -8.79
CA LEU A 46 1.38 2.40 -9.33
C LEU A 46 0.01 3.05 -9.56
N TYR A 47 -0.44 3.88 -8.62
CA TYR A 47 -1.71 4.60 -8.73
C TYR A 47 -1.68 5.63 -9.87
N LEU A 48 -0.63 6.44 -9.95
CA LEU A 48 -0.46 7.45 -11.02
C LEU A 48 -0.36 6.81 -12.41
N ASN A 49 0.15 5.58 -12.51
CA ASN A 49 0.19 4.82 -13.76
C ASN A 49 -1.10 4.02 -14.03
N GLY A 50 -2.11 4.12 -13.16
CA GLY A 50 -3.39 3.42 -13.32
C GLY A 50 -3.34 1.91 -13.03
N ALA A 51 -2.26 1.40 -12.44
CA ALA A 51 -2.08 -0.02 -12.15
C ALA A 51 -2.80 -0.48 -10.87
N VAL A 52 -3.06 0.44 -9.94
CA VAL A 52 -3.83 0.18 -8.72
C VAL A 52 -4.90 1.27 -8.53
N PRO A 53 -6.05 0.96 -7.93
CA PRO A 53 -7.13 1.92 -7.72
C PRO A 53 -6.81 2.91 -6.59
N PHE A 54 -7.61 3.98 -6.48
CA PHE A 54 -7.40 5.01 -5.46
C PHE A 54 -7.58 4.47 -4.05
N SER A 55 -8.52 3.54 -3.83
CA SER A 55 -8.67 2.86 -2.52
C SER A 55 -7.39 2.19 -2.01
N ALA A 56 -6.58 1.62 -2.91
CA ALA A 56 -5.33 0.96 -2.57
C ALA A 56 -4.27 1.99 -2.13
N GLN A 57 -4.16 3.10 -2.86
CA GLN A 57 -3.32 4.23 -2.47
C GLN A 57 -3.76 4.85 -1.14
N LEU A 58 -5.07 4.99 -0.94
CA LEU A 58 -5.65 5.54 0.27
C LEU A 58 -5.37 4.66 1.49
N GLY A 59 -5.58 3.34 1.34
CA GLY A 59 -5.24 2.36 2.37
C GLY A 59 -3.75 2.40 2.71
N ASN A 60 -2.87 2.36 1.70
CA ASN A 60 -1.42 2.45 1.90
C ASN A 60 -1.01 3.72 2.66
N ALA A 61 -1.53 4.88 2.25
CA ALA A 61 -1.19 6.17 2.83
C ALA A 61 -1.61 6.29 4.31
N ILE A 62 -2.73 5.69 4.71
CA ILE A 62 -3.18 5.70 6.11
C ILE A 62 -2.35 4.73 6.97
N SER A 63 -1.98 3.57 6.41
CA SER A 63 -1.19 2.56 7.12
C SER A 63 0.30 2.87 7.26
N ASN A 64 0.81 3.89 6.56
CA ASN A 64 2.24 4.18 6.49
C ASN A 64 2.67 5.09 7.65
N ASP A 65 3.40 4.51 8.61
CA ASP A 65 3.97 5.23 9.76
C ASP A 65 5.29 5.96 9.43
N GLY A 66 5.82 5.80 8.20
CA GLY A 66 6.99 6.49 7.67
C GLY A 66 8.32 6.11 8.32
N ASP A 67 9.29 7.02 8.28
CA ASP A 67 10.63 6.81 8.86
C ASP A 67 10.62 6.78 10.39
N ALA A 68 9.56 7.28 11.02
CA ALA A 68 9.38 7.27 12.48
C ALA A 68 9.32 5.85 13.05
N LEU A 69 8.96 4.86 12.22
CA LEU A 69 8.92 3.47 12.61
C LEU A 69 10.33 2.86 12.76
N PHE A 70 11.38 3.41 12.12
CA PHE A 70 12.75 2.90 12.28
C PHE A 70 13.30 3.05 13.71
N PRO A 71 13.28 4.26 14.34
CA PRO A 71 13.68 4.40 15.74
C PRO A 71 12.74 3.65 16.69
N ALA A 72 11.44 3.61 16.38
CA ALA A 72 10.46 2.91 17.21
C ALA A 72 10.75 1.40 17.28
N ILE A 73 11.05 0.76 16.14
CA ILE A 73 11.45 -0.66 16.10
C ILE A 73 12.76 -0.86 16.87
N ALA A 74 13.73 0.05 16.75
CA ALA A 74 15.02 -0.07 17.43
C ALA A 74 14.93 0.09 18.96
N LEU A 75 14.08 1.00 19.45
CA LEU A 75 13.94 1.30 20.88
C LEU A 75 12.90 0.43 21.58
N SER A 76 11.75 0.20 20.93
CA SER A 76 10.62 -0.54 21.49
C SER A 76 9.81 -1.24 20.39
N PRO A 77 10.19 -2.46 20.00
CA PRO A 77 9.49 -3.24 18.97
C PRO A 77 8.00 -3.43 19.27
N LYS A 78 7.65 -3.57 20.55
CA LYS A 78 6.24 -3.71 20.98
C LYS A 78 5.43 -2.46 20.69
N ALA A 79 6.01 -1.28 20.94
CA ALA A 79 5.34 -0.01 20.63
C ALA A 79 5.21 0.20 19.12
N ALA A 80 6.23 -0.18 18.34
CA ALA A 80 6.18 -0.13 16.89
C ALA A 80 5.04 -0.99 16.31
N ILE A 81 4.92 -2.25 16.74
CA ILE A 81 3.82 -3.13 16.31
C ILE A 81 2.46 -2.54 16.71
N LEU A 82 2.36 -1.99 17.92
CA LEU A 82 1.11 -1.39 18.38
C LEU A 82 0.70 -0.18 17.54
N ALA A 83 1.66 0.66 17.16
CA ALA A 83 1.43 1.82 16.28
C ALA A 83 0.90 1.37 14.92
N THR A 84 1.55 0.38 14.30
CA THR A 84 1.11 -0.17 13.00
C THR A 84 -0.26 -0.82 13.07
N VAL A 85 -0.60 -1.53 14.15
CA VAL A 85 -1.96 -2.07 14.34
C VAL A 85 -2.99 -0.93 14.48
N TYR A 86 -2.61 0.15 15.16
CA TYR A 86 -3.49 1.30 15.35
C TYR A 86 -3.79 2.05 14.04
N SER A 87 -2.80 2.13 13.13
CA SER A 87 -2.99 2.69 11.78
C SER A 87 -3.64 1.70 10.80
N ALA A 88 -3.47 0.39 11.02
CA ALA A 88 -4.09 -0.65 10.19
C ALA A 88 -5.63 -0.62 10.20
N ILE A 89 -6.24 -0.43 11.37
CA ILE A 89 -7.71 -0.41 11.52
C ILE A 89 -8.38 0.68 10.65
N PRO A 90 -7.99 1.97 10.77
CA PRO A 90 -8.55 3.00 9.91
C PRO A 90 -8.15 2.79 8.44
N ALA A 91 -6.95 2.28 8.14
CA ALA A 91 -6.54 1.99 6.76
C ALA A 91 -7.44 0.95 6.08
N ILE A 92 -7.73 -0.15 6.77
CA ILE A 92 -8.64 -1.20 6.27
C ILE A 92 -10.05 -0.64 6.11
N THR A 93 -10.54 0.09 7.12
CA THR A 93 -11.90 0.63 7.12
C THR A 93 -12.11 1.61 5.97
N VAL A 94 -11.19 2.55 5.79
CA VAL A 94 -11.30 3.60 4.77
C VAL A 94 -10.98 3.04 3.39
N GLY A 95 -9.92 2.24 3.24
CA GLY A 95 -9.52 1.64 1.96
C GLY A 95 -10.61 0.75 1.38
N TYR A 96 -11.06 -0.27 2.14
CA TYR A 96 -12.13 -1.15 1.68
C TYR A 96 -13.48 -0.45 1.59
N GLY A 97 -13.77 0.48 2.50
CA GLY A 97 -14.99 1.29 2.43
C GLY A 97 -15.08 2.08 1.13
N TYR A 98 -13.99 2.76 0.75
CA TYR A 98 -13.92 3.50 -0.51
C TYR A 98 -14.03 2.57 -1.72
N TYR A 99 -13.31 1.45 -1.71
CA TYR A 99 -13.35 0.47 -2.80
C TYR A 99 -14.78 -0.01 -3.07
N PHE A 100 -15.53 -0.39 -2.03
CA PHE A 100 -16.88 -0.91 -2.19
C PHE A 100 -17.93 0.14 -2.56
N LEU A 101 -17.72 1.41 -2.19
CA LEU A 101 -18.65 2.50 -2.48
C LEU A 101 -18.46 3.09 -3.88
N PHE A 102 -17.22 3.17 -4.36
CA PHE A 102 -16.88 3.96 -5.56
C PHE A 102 -16.19 3.18 -6.68
N GLU A 103 -15.56 2.04 -6.39
CA GLU A 103 -14.67 1.35 -7.34
C GLU A 103 -15.07 -0.11 -7.60
N ARG A 104 -16.28 -0.48 -7.19
CA ARG A 104 -16.84 -1.84 -7.35
C ARG A 104 -17.59 -2.02 -8.66
#